data_AF-A0A4U3AWP6-F1
#
_entry.id   AF-A0A4U3AWP6-F1
#
_cell.length_a   1.000
_cell.length_b   1.000
_cell.length_c   1.000
_cell.angle_alpha   90.00
_cell.angle_beta   90.00
_cell.angle_gamma   90.00
#
_symmetry.space_group_name_H-M   'P 1'
#
loop_
_entity.id
_entity.type
_entity.pdbx_description
1 polymer ?
#
loop_
_entity_poly.entity_id
_entity_poly.type
_entity_poly.pdbx_seq_one_letter_code
_entity_poly.pdbx_strand_id
1 'polypeptide(L)' 'TKVEGTKTWNDGNATDRPTMIKVDLLQNGNVIQTHDVLAVMGWKYIFADLAAYDAEGKAYEYTVKEQPVPGYESKVSGT' A
#
# COMPACT_ATOMS: atom_id res chain seq x y z
N THR A 1 0.64 -9.57 -12.84
CA THR A 1 0.41 -9.66 -11.38
C THR A 1 -0.26 -8.39 -10.89
N LYS A 2 -1.02 -8.44 -9.80
CA LYS A 2 -1.56 -7.24 -9.16
C LYS A 2 -1.40 -7.33 -7.64
N VAL A 3 -1.32 -6.18 -6.98
CA VAL A 3 -1.36 -6.06 -5.52
C VAL A 3 -2.48 -5.08 -5.19
N GLU A 4 -3.44 -5.52 -4.39
CA GLU A 4 -4.58 -4.69 -3.98
C GLU A 4 -4.77 -4.78 -2.48
N GLY A 5 -5.30 -3.71 -1.90
CA GLY A 5 -5.46 -3.64 -0.46
C GLY A 5 -6.52 -2.63 -0.03
N THR A 6 -6.82 -2.66 1.25
CA THR A 6 -7.73 -1.71 1.91
C THR A 6 -7.08 -1.24 3.19
N LYS A 7 -7.05 0.08 3.40
CA LYS A 7 -6.64 0.67 4.67
C LYS A 7 -7.80 0.60 5.66
N THR A 8 -7.52 0.06 6.83
CA THR A 8 -8.41 0.11 7.99
C THR A 8 -7.78 0.96 9.08
N TRP A 9 -8.62 1.57 9.90
CA TRP A 9 -8.20 2.41 11.02
C TRP A 9 -8.69 1.77 12.31
N ASN A 10 -7.79 1.54 13.26
CA ASN A 10 -8.12 1.04 14.60
C ASN A 10 -8.01 2.19 15.60
N ASP A 11 -8.94 3.14 15.51
CA ASP A 11 -8.88 4.42 16.23
C ASP A 11 -10.22 4.83 16.86
N GLY A 12 -11.15 3.88 17.01
CA GLY A 12 -12.47 4.18 17.58
C GLY A 12 -13.34 5.10 16.73
N ASN A 13 -13.10 5.19 15.41
CA ASN A 13 -13.80 6.08 14.49
C ASN A 13 -13.51 7.58 14.72
N ALA A 14 -12.26 7.93 15.02
CA ALA A 14 -11.78 9.31 15.11
C ALA A 14 -12.19 10.17 13.89
N THR A 15 -12.52 11.45 14.11
CA THR A 15 -13.05 12.34 13.06
C THR A 15 -12.01 13.26 12.44
N ASP A 16 -10.83 13.33 13.05
CA ASP A 16 -9.69 14.20 12.71
C ASP A 16 -8.59 13.48 11.93
N ARG A 17 -8.84 12.25 11.48
CA ARG A 17 -7.92 11.49 10.61
C ARG A 17 -7.65 12.25 9.29
N PRO A 18 -6.48 12.06 8.66
CA PRO A 18 -6.24 12.61 7.33
C PRO A 18 -7.22 12.02 6.30
N THR A 19 -7.45 12.75 5.22
CA THR A 19 -8.31 12.29 4.10
C THR A 19 -7.55 11.46 3.06
N MET A 20 -6.22 11.41 3.16
CA MET A 20 -5.32 10.72 2.26
C MET A 20 -4.14 10.15 3.03
N ILE A 21 -3.70 8.95 2.63
CA ILE A 21 -2.41 8.39 3.00
C ILE A 21 -1.64 8.00 1.73
N LYS A 22 -0.34 7.76 1.86
CA LYS A 22 0.50 7.24 0.79
C LYS A 22 0.88 5.79 1.08
N VAL A 23 0.65 4.91 0.11
CA VAL A 23 1.09 3.52 0.15
C VAL A 23 2.11 3.31 -0.95
N ASP A 24 3.30 2.87 -0.58
CA ASP A 24 4.37 2.50 -1.49
C ASP A 24 4.24 1.02 -1.87
N LEU A 25 4.40 0.71 -3.15
CA LEU A 25 4.65 -0.63 -3.65
C LEU A 25 6.17 -0.82 -3.75
N LEU A 26 6.66 -1.87 -3.11
CA LEU A 26 8.05 -2.27 -3.15
C LEU A 26 8.19 -3.52 -4.03
N GLN A 27 9.15 -3.50 -4.93
CA GLN A 27 9.60 -4.65 -5.70
C GLN A 27 11.00 -5.04 -5.23
N ASN A 28 11.16 -6.25 -4.70
CA ASN A 28 12.41 -6.74 -4.11
C ASN A 28 13.01 -5.73 -3.10
N GLY A 29 12.16 -5.11 -2.28
CA GLY A 29 12.56 -4.13 -1.26
C GLY A 29 12.78 -2.69 -1.76
N ASN A 30 12.65 -2.42 -3.06
CA ASN A 30 12.78 -1.07 -3.62
C ASN A 30 11.43 -0.46 -3.95
N VAL A 31 11.19 0.79 -3.57
CA VAL A 31 9.96 1.51 -3.95
C VAL A 31 9.95 1.71 -5.46
N ILE A 32 8.90 1.21 -6.12
CA ILE A 32 8.71 1.37 -7.58
C ILE A 32 7.48 2.22 -7.92
N GLN A 33 6.53 2.36 -7.00
CA GLN A 33 5.33 3.15 -7.19
C GLN A 33 4.78 3.61 -5.83
N THR A 34 4.10 4.76 -5.82
CA THR A 34 3.35 5.27 -4.66
C THR A 34 1.92 5.56 -5.10
N HIS A 35 0.95 5.14 -4.29
CA HIS A 35 -0.47 5.42 -4.50
C HIS A 35 -1.02 6.32 -3.38
N ASP A 36 -1.76 7.35 -3.77
CA ASP A 36 -2.62 8.09 -2.84
C ASP A 36 -3.88 7.27 -2.57
N VAL A 37 -4.09 6.92 -1.31
CA VAL A 37 -5.26 6.15 -0.85
C VAL A 37 -6.19 7.11 -0.11
N LEU A 38 -7.40 7.26 -0.62
CA LEU A 38 -8.30 8.35 -0.27
C LEU A 38 -9.51 7.85 0.53
N ALA A 39 -9.92 8.64 1.53
CA ALA A 39 -11.14 8.40 2.29
C ALA A 39 -12.38 8.35 1.38
N VAL A 40 -12.48 9.29 0.43
CA VAL A 40 -13.59 9.40 -0.52
C VAL A 40 -13.69 8.22 -1.49
N MET A 41 -12.59 7.49 -1.70
CA MET A 41 -12.54 6.27 -2.52
C MET A 41 -12.68 5.00 -1.67
N GLY A 42 -13.07 5.14 -0.40
CA GLY A 42 -13.29 4.02 0.51
C GLY A 42 -12.02 3.33 0.98
N TRP A 43 -10.89 4.05 1.01
CA TRP A 43 -9.60 3.56 1.51
C TRP A 43 -9.05 2.33 0.75
N LYS A 44 -9.35 2.21 -0.54
CA LYS A 44 -8.91 1.10 -1.41
C LYS A 44 -7.81 1.54 -2.37
N TYR A 45 -6.95 0.61 -2.74
CA TYR A 45 -5.95 0.81 -3.79
C TYR A 45 -5.67 -0.48 -4.56
N ILE A 46 -5.18 -0.33 -5.78
CA ILE A 46 -4.74 -1.42 -6.65
C ILE A 46 -3.50 -0.97 -7.42
N PHE A 47 -2.46 -1.80 -7.38
CA PHE A 47 -1.33 -1.76 -8.28
C PHE A 47 -1.52 -2.85 -9.32
N ALA A 48 -1.84 -2.47 -10.55
CA ALA A 48 -2.13 -3.39 -11.65
C ALA A 48 -0.92 -3.61 -12.56
N ASP A 49 -1.02 -4.60 -13.45
CA ASP A 49 -0.06 -4.85 -14.54
C ASP A 49 1.40 -5.00 -14.12
N LEU A 50 1.63 -5.55 -12.93
CA LEU A 50 2.97 -5.81 -12.39
C LEU A 50 3.59 -7.03 -13.08
N ALA A 51 4.84 -6.90 -13.52
CA ALA A 51 5.61 -8.02 -14.04
C ALA A 51 5.80 -9.09 -12.95
N ALA A 52 5.63 -10.37 -13.29
CA ALA A 52 5.81 -11.44 -12.33
C ALA A 52 7.28 -11.86 -12.15
N TYR A 53 8.09 -11.68 -13.20
CA TYR A 53 9.48 -12.14 -13.27
C TYR A 53 10.38 -11.09 -13.90
N ASP A 54 11.66 -11.10 -13.54
CA ASP A 54 12.70 -10.31 -14.19
C ASP A 54 13.17 -10.93 -15.53
N ALA A 55 14.14 -10.28 -16.17
CA ALA A 55 14.68 -10.73 -17.46
C ALA A 55 15.41 -12.08 -17.39
N GLU A 56 15.83 -12.51 -16.19
CA GLU A 56 16.50 -13.79 -15.95
C GLU A 56 15.50 -14.89 -15.55
N GLY A 57 14.21 -14.56 -15.44
CA GLY A 57 13.15 -15.48 -15.06
C GLY A 57 12.97 -15.67 -13.55
N LYS A 58 13.61 -14.84 -12.71
CA LYS A 58 13.42 -14.87 -11.26
C LYS A 58 12.17 -14.09 -10.86
N ALA A 59 11.36 -14.65 -9.97
CA ALA A 59 10.12 -14.03 -9.53
C ALA A 59 10.39 -12.75 -8.73
N TYR A 60 9.61 -11.71 -8.99
CA TYR A 60 9.59 -10.51 -8.17
C TYR A 60 8.82 -10.76 -6.88
N GLU A 61 9.38 -10.30 -5.77
CA GLU A 61 8.66 -10.15 -4.51
C GLU A 61 8.04 -8.75 -4.46
N TYR A 62 6.73 -8.68 -4.23
CA TYR A 62 6.02 -7.43 -4.04
C TYR A 62 5.53 -7.31 -2.60
N THR A 63 5.82 -6.17 -1.98
CA THR A 63 5.29 -5.82 -0.67
C THR A 63 4.75 -4.40 -0.69
N VAL A 64 3.93 -4.06 0.30
CA VAL A 64 3.40 -2.70 0.46
C VAL A 64 3.87 -2.10 1.76
N LYS A 65 4.08 -0.79 1.76
CA LYS A 65 4.43 -0.03 2.95
C LYS A 65 3.61 1.25 3.00
N GLU A 66 2.92 1.47 4.11
CA GLU A 66 2.31 2.77 4.37
C GLU A 66 3.40 3.76 4.79
N GLN A 67 3.37 4.96 4.21
CA GLN A 67 4.23 6.05 4.66
C GLN A 67 3.75 6.56 6.02
N PRO A 68 4.65 7.06 6.89
CA PRO A 68 4.29 7.48 8.24
C PRO A 68 3.11 8.45 8.26
N VAL A 69 2.10 8.12 9.03
CA VAL A 69 0.96 9.01 9.32
C VAL A 69 1.14 9.54 10.75
N PRO A 70 1.26 10.86 10.95
CA PRO A 70 1.44 11.42 12.29
C PRO A 70 0.37 10.93 13.27
N GLY A 71 0.80 10.42 14.42
CA GLY A 71 -0.10 9.91 15.47
C GLY A 71 -0.57 8.46 15.28
N TYR A 72 -0.13 7.77 14.23
CA TYR A 72 -0.53 6.40 13.95
C TYR A 72 0.66 5.46 13.77
N GLU A 73 0.49 4.23 14.23
CA GLU A 73 1.39 3.11 13.94
C GLU A 73 0.83 2.30 12.77
N SER A 74 1.69 1.96 11.80
CA SER A 74 1.31 1.22 10.60
C SER A 74 1.61 -0.27 10.77
N LYS A 75 0.61 -1.12 10.45
CA LYS A 75 0.77 -2.58 10.36
C LYS A 75 0.22 -3.08 9.03
N VAL A 76 1.00 -3.88 8.33
CA VAL A 76 0.60 -4.53 7.07
C VAL A 76 0.30 -6.00 7.36
N SER A 77 -0.82 -6.49 6.82
CA SER A 77 -1.22 -7.90 6.89
C SER A 77 -1.53 -8.38 5.47
N GLY A 78 -0.82 -9.41 5.03
CA GLY A 78 -0.89 -9.94 3.66
C GLY A 78 0.50 -10.34 3.16
N THR A 79 0.53 -11.16 2.11
CA THR A 79 1.73 -11.65 1.43
C THR A 79 1.53 -11.57 -0.06
#